data_AF-A0A292ZIV3-F1
#
_entry.id   AF-A0A292ZIV3-F1
#
_cell.length_a   1.000
_cell.length_b   1.000
_cell.length_c   1.000
_cell.angle_alpha   90.00
_cell.angle_beta   90.00
_cell.angle_gamma   90.00
#
_symmetry.space_group_name_H-M   'P 1'
#
loop_
_entity.id
_entity.type
_entity.pdbx_description
1 polymer ?
#
loop_
_entity_poly.entity_id
_entity_poly.type
_entity_poly.pdbx_seq_one_letter_code
_entity_poly.pdbx_strand_id
1 'polypeptide(L)'
;MLVDLYAMIELDATFGVPIANLRQNPAEEHPARKIFEAGANAVWAMEYGGQQGAAGDWTRIHRTSDEGDPWALFWERVATLTKIGALIFEPWIYDGEPFDAEPLFPVDPAAHYPIQNVDKITALTRSAYAAAAELAGERTYLLDRAEGDILVPLPTHHRPPEVRGVAKLRIEADTPGRRRAYAQRMERIDAYSEAFAILKLDAENGRFDKPLRVFRPASRP
;
A
#
# COMPACT_ATOMS: atom_id res chain seq x y z
N MET A 1 1.46 -9.36 23.27
CA MET A 1 1.11 -9.13 21.86
C MET A 1 0.93 -7.66 21.54
N LEU A 2 -0.03 -6.94 22.14
CA LEU A 2 -0.21 -5.50 21.85
C LEU A 2 1.06 -4.69 22.15
N VAL A 3 1.66 -4.91 23.33
CA VAL A 3 2.92 -4.24 23.74
C VAL A 3 4.06 -4.56 22.76
N ASP A 4 4.17 -5.81 22.31
CA ASP A 4 5.20 -6.24 21.37
C ASP A 4 5.00 -5.60 19.99
N LEU A 5 3.75 -5.53 19.51
CA LEU A 5 3.40 -4.80 18.28
C LEU A 5 3.82 -3.32 18.38
N TYR A 6 3.57 -2.66 19.52
CA TYR A 6 4.04 -1.27 19.74
C TYR A 6 5.56 -1.16 19.71
N ALA A 7 6.27 -2.12 20.32
CA ALA A 7 7.73 -2.09 20.41
C ALA A 7 8.42 -2.31 19.06
N MET A 8 7.74 -2.90 18.08
CA MET A 8 8.30 -3.16 16.75
C MET A 8 7.98 -2.10 15.71
N ILE A 9 7.18 -1.06 16.04
CA ILE A 9 6.82 -0.04 15.06
C ILE A 9 8.09 0.60 14.47
N GLU A 10 8.21 0.54 13.15
CA GLU A 10 9.29 1.20 12.41
C GLU A 10 9.01 2.70 12.25
N LEU A 11 10.09 3.48 12.15
CA LEU A 11 10.04 4.94 12.00
C LEU A 11 10.19 5.37 10.54
N ASP A 12 9.62 4.57 9.63
CA ASP A 12 9.57 4.79 8.19
C ASP A 12 8.26 5.51 7.79
N ALA A 13 7.98 5.65 6.50
CA ALA A 13 6.77 6.32 6.03
C ALA A 13 5.48 5.56 6.38
N THR A 14 5.54 4.24 6.55
CA THR A 14 4.36 3.43 6.87
C THR A 14 3.97 3.55 8.34
N PHE A 15 4.94 3.76 9.24
CA PHE A 15 4.76 3.82 10.69
C PHE A 15 3.90 2.65 11.18
N GLY A 16 4.40 1.45 10.94
CA GLY A 16 3.70 0.21 11.24
C GLY A 16 4.64 -0.90 11.70
N VAL A 17 4.05 -2.06 11.96
CA VAL A 17 4.82 -3.28 12.24
C VAL A 17 5.53 -3.71 10.95
N PRO A 18 6.82 -4.10 11.00
CA PRO A 18 7.55 -4.56 9.84
C PRO A 18 6.78 -5.66 9.11
N ILE A 19 6.66 -5.54 7.80
CA ILE A 19 5.90 -6.50 6.97
C ILE A 19 6.49 -7.92 7.04
N ALA A 20 7.77 -8.06 7.36
CA ALA A 20 8.40 -9.35 7.64
C ALA A 20 7.75 -10.05 8.86
N ASN A 21 7.27 -9.29 9.85
CA ASN A 21 6.78 -9.81 11.12
C ASN A 21 5.26 -9.99 11.14
N LEU A 22 4.50 -9.06 10.55
CA LEU A 22 3.05 -9.13 10.41
C LEU A 22 2.58 -8.30 9.21
N ARG A 23 1.85 -8.93 8.29
CA ARG A 23 1.33 -8.28 7.08
C ARG A 23 0.03 -8.92 6.61
N GLN A 24 -0.66 -8.21 5.73
CA GLN A 24 -1.69 -8.77 4.86
C GLN A 24 -1.18 -8.73 3.42
N ASN A 25 -1.30 -9.84 2.71
CA ASN A 25 -0.87 -10.02 1.33
C ASN A 25 -2.06 -10.31 0.41
N PRO A 26 -1.88 -10.09 -0.91
CA PRO A 26 -2.66 -10.82 -1.91
C PRO A 26 -2.54 -12.33 -1.67
N ALA A 27 -3.52 -13.09 -2.17
CA ALA A 27 -3.33 -14.53 -2.24
C ALA A 27 -2.08 -14.85 -3.08
N GLU A 28 -1.27 -15.84 -2.69
CA GLU A 28 -0.01 -16.21 -3.38
C GLU A 28 -0.21 -16.48 -4.89
N GLU A 29 -1.44 -16.78 -5.31
CA GLU A 29 -1.84 -17.05 -6.69
C GLU A 29 -2.15 -15.78 -7.52
N HIS A 30 -2.09 -14.59 -6.93
CA HIS A 30 -2.52 -13.32 -7.54
C HIS A 30 -1.37 -12.28 -7.59
N PRO A 31 -0.30 -12.53 -8.38
CA PRO A 31 0.80 -11.58 -8.53
C PRO A 31 0.34 -10.30 -9.24
N ALA A 32 1.10 -9.21 -9.07
CA ALA A 32 0.84 -7.98 -9.80
C ALA A 32 0.93 -8.19 -11.32
N ARG A 33 -0.09 -7.72 -12.03
CA ARG A 33 -0.25 -7.94 -13.48
C ARG A 33 -0.01 -6.63 -14.22
N LYS A 34 0.92 -6.62 -15.18
CA LYS A 34 1.04 -5.50 -16.12
C LYS A 34 -0.11 -5.61 -17.13
N ILE A 35 -1.06 -4.68 -17.07
CA ILE A 35 -2.23 -4.67 -17.96
C ILE A 35 -1.84 -4.16 -19.35
N PHE A 36 -1.08 -3.06 -19.40
CA PHE A 36 -0.51 -2.54 -20.64
C PHE A 36 0.66 -1.59 -20.37
N GLU A 37 1.34 -1.23 -21.46
CA GLU A 37 2.39 -0.23 -21.50
C GLU A 37 2.01 0.90 -22.47
N ALA A 38 2.25 2.14 -22.05
CA ALA A 38 2.02 3.34 -22.82
C ALA A 38 3.26 4.24 -22.73
N GLY A 39 4.16 4.05 -23.70
CA GLY A 39 5.44 4.76 -23.76
C GLY A 39 6.32 4.47 -22.55
N ALA A 40 6.64 5.49 -21.76
CA ALA A 40 7.54 5.39 -20.62
C ALA A 40 6.85 4.89 -19.32
N ASN A 41 5.56 4.56 -19.38
CA ASN A 41 4.76 4.12 -18.23
C ASN A 41 4.05 2.80 -18.51
N ALA A 42 3.87 2.00 -17.46
CA ALA A 42 3.08 0.77 -17.46
C ALA A 42 1.98 0.86 -16.40
N VAL A 43 0.80 0.34 -16.71
CA VAL A 43 -0.30 0.22 -15.75
C VAL A 43 -0.28 -1.18 -15.15
N TRP A 44 -0.18 -1.23 -13.83
CA TRP A 44 -0.20 -2.45 -13.04
C TRP A 44 -1.55 -2.61 -12.34
N ALA A 45 -2.05 -3.83 -12.31
CA ALA A 45 -3.21 -4.24 -11.53
C ALA A 45 -2.75 -5.13 -10.37
N MET A 46 -3.20 -4.80 -9.16
CA MET A 46 -2.84 -5.50 -7.93
C MET A 46 -4.08 -5.78 -7.09
N GLU A 47 -4.24 -7.00 -6.64
CA GLU A 47 -5.30 -7.38 -5.71
C GLU A 47 -4.85 -7.11 -4.27
N TYR A 48 -5.68 -6.47 -3.43
CA TYR A 48 -5.31 -6.24 -2.02
C TYR A 48 -5.33 -7.52 -1.17
N GLY A 49 -6.12 -8.50 -1.58
CA GLY A 49 -6.30 -9.77 -0.88
C GLY A 49 -6.70 -9.64 0.59
N GLY A 50 -6.79 -10.78 1.26
CA GLY A 50 -7.12 -10.87 2.70
C GLY A 50 -6.26 -11.86 3.46
N GLN A 51 -5.24 -12.46 2.82
CA GLN A 51 -4.39 -13.44 3.47
C GLN A 51 -3.42 -12.74 4.41
N GLN A 52 -3.32 -13.22 5.65
CA GLN A 52 -2.42 -12.64 6.65
C GLN A 52 -1.20 -13.55 6.83
N GLY A 53 -0.02 -12.93 6.88
CA GLY A 53 1.24 -13.61 7.10
C GLY A 53 1.92 -13.05 8.35
N ALA A 54 2.53 -13.92 9.14
CA ALA A 54 3.31 -13.54 10.32
C ALA A 54 4.57 -14.41 10.43
N ALA A 55 5.66 -13.82 10.93
CA ALA A 55 6.91 -14.52 11.19
C ALA A 55 7.58 -14.02 12.47
N GLY A 56 8.50 -14.81 13.02
CA GLY A 56 9.18 -14.54 14.29
C GLY A 56 8.63 -15.35 15.47
N ASP A 57 9.05 -15.00 16.68
CA ASP A 57 8.83 -15.80 17.90
C ASP A 57 7.47 -15.52 18.59
N TRP A 58 6.45 -15.15 17.82
CA TRP A 58 5.12 -14.80 18.32
C TRP A 58 4.49 -15.88 19.22
N THR A 59 4.62 -17.13 18.79
CA THR A 59 4.03 -18.30 19.45
C THR A 59 4.83 -18.74 20.69
N ARG A 60 6.08 -18.29 20.83
CA ARG A 60 6.94 -18.62 21.98
C ARG A 60 6.67 -17.71 23.18
N ILE A 61 6.49 -16.40 22.93
CA ILE A 61 6.42 -15.38 24.00
C ILE A 61 5.02 -15.31 24.62
N HIS A 62 3.97 -15.69 23.89
CA HIS A 62 2.59 -15.51 24.33
C HIS A 62 1.81 -16.81 24.59
N ARG A 63 2.51 -17.91 24.85
CA ARG A 63 1.87 -19.18 25.22
C ARG A 63 1.36 -19.10 26.67
N THR A 64 0.06 -19.29 26.86
CA THR A 64 -0.58 -19.23 28.18
C THR A 64 -0.85 -20.62 28.80
N SER A 65 -0.78 -21.69 28.02
CA SER A 65 -0.84 -23.09 28.48
C SER A 65 -0.35 -24.05 27.39
N ASP A 66 -0.07 -25.31 27.75
CA ASP A 66 0.36 -26.35 26.82
C ASP A 66 -0.75 -26.87 25.86
N GLU A 67 -1.96 -26.34 25.95
CA GLU A 67 -3.11 -26.82 25.18
C GLU A 67 -3.39 -25.94 23.95
N GLY A 68 -3.41 -26.58 22.77
CA GLY A 68 -3.81 -25.96 21.49
C GLY A 68 -2.64 -25.65 20.54
N ASP A 69 -2.99 -25.45 19.26
CA ASP A 69 -2.05 -24.96 18.24
C ASP A 69 -1.68 -23.50 18.56
N PRO A 70 -0.39 -23.20 18.86
CA PRO A 70 0.04 -21.85 19.20
C PRO A 70 -0.25 -20.81 18.10
N TRP A 71 -0.27 -21.22 16.82
CA TRP A 71 -0.59 -20.32 15.71
C TRP A 71 -2.07 -20.00 15.64
N ALA A 72 -2.94 -20.97 15.94
CA ALA A 72 -4.38 -20.72 16.02
C ALA A 72 -4.71 -19.66 17.09
N LEU A 73 -4.10 -19.78 18.28
CA LEU A 73 -4.26 -18.80 19.36
C LEU A 73 -3.70 -17.42 19.01
N PHE A 74 -2.59 -17.37 18.28
CA PHE A 74 -2.03 -16.11 17.77
C PHE A 74 -3.02 -15.41 16.84
N TRP A 75 -3.52 -16.13 15.83
CA TRP A 75 -4.46 -15.57 14.86
C TRP A 75 -5.80 -15.17 15.48
N GLU A 76 -6.30 -15.91 16.47
CA GLU A 76 -7.50 -15.51 17.23
C GLU A 76 -7.30 -14.16 17.93
N ARG A 77 -6.11 -13.92 18.50
CA ARG A 77 -5.79 -12.64 19.13
C ARG A 77 -5.64 -11.53 18.11
N VAL A 78 -5.00 -11.79 16.97
CA VAL A 78 -4.90 -10.80 15.88
C VAL A 78 -6.30 -10.42 15.40
N ALA A 79 -7.17 -11.41 15.13
CA ALA A 79 -8.55 -11.20 14.75
C ALA A 79 -9.33 -10.41 15.82
N THR A 80 -9.10 -10.70 17.11
CA THR A 80 -9.70 -9.95 18.22
C THR A 80 -9.25 -8.49 18.20
N LEU A 81 -7.95 -8.22 18.05
CA LEU A 81 -7.42 -6.85 17.96
C LEU A 81 -7.98 -6.10 16.75
N THR A 82 -8.10 -6.77 15.60
CA THR A 82 -8.70 -6.17 14.40
C THR A 82 -10.18 -5.87 14.60
N LYS A 83 -10.93 -6.80 15.21
CA LYS A 83 -12.38 -6.65 15.47
C LYS A 83 -12.68 -5.48 16.41
N ILE A 84 -11.87 -5.28 17.46
CA ILE A 84 -12.04 -4.13 18.37
C ILE A 84 -11.43 -2.83 17.80
N GLY A 85 -10.84 -2.90 16.61
CA GLY A 85 -10.18 -1.78 15.94
C GLY A 85 -8.91 -1.31 16.63
N ALA A 86 -8.24 -2.16 17.42
CA ALA A 86 -6.93 -1.84 18.00
C ALA A 86 -5.80 -2.01 16.97
N LEU A 87 -6.01 -2.89 15.99
CA LEU A 87 -5.10 -3.18 14.89
C LEU A 87 -5.84 -2.99 13.56
N ILE A 88 -5.23 -2.32 12.59
CA ILE A 88 -5.74 -2.20 11.23
C ILE A 88 -4.65 -2.64 10.24
N PHE A 89 -5.04 -3.16 9.09
CA PHE A 89 -4.14 -3.41 7.97
C PHE A 89 -4.36 -2.32 6.93
N GLU A 90 -3.43 -1.38 6.86
CA GLU A 90 -3.47 -0.26 5.93
C GLU A 90 -2.80 -0.68 4.60
N PRO A 91 -3.50 -0.60 3.46
CA PRO A 91 -2.95 -0.93 2.15
C PRO A 91 -1.86 0.05 1.70
N TRP A 92 -0.72 -0.48 1.26
CA TRP A 92 0.40 0.28 0.71
C TRP A 92 0.94 -0.39 -0.55
N ILE A 93 1.29 0.43 -1.54
CA ILE A 93 2.03 -0.03 -2.72
C ILE A 93 3.52 -0.04 -2.39
N TYR A 94 4.18 -1.15 -2.67
CA TYR A 94 5.61 -1.36 -2.56
C TYR A 94 6.22 -1.46 -3.95
N ASP A 95 7.48 -1.07 -4.06
CA ASP A 95 8.22 -1.12 -5.33
C ASP A 95 8.61 -2.54 -5.76
N GLY A 96 8.30 -3.58 -4.98
CA GLY A 96 8.35 -4.99 -5.38
C GLY A 96 8.14 -6.00 -4.25
N GLU A 97 8.45 -7.27 -4.55
CA GLU A 97 8.18 -8.45 -3.69
C GLU A 97 9.12 -8.66 -2.48
N PRO A 98 10.39 -8.23 -2.47
CA PRO A 98 11.21 -8.43 -1.27
C PRO A 98 10.63 -7.75 -0.01
N PHE A 99 10.91 -8.26 1.20
CA PHE A 99 10.43 -7.62 2.45
C PHE A 99 11.15 -6.30 2.76
N ASP A 100 12.28 -6.04 2.12
CA ASP A 100 13.00 -4.76 2.15
C ASP A 100 12.60 -3.84 0.99
N ALA A 101 11.53 -4.17 0.25
CA ALA A 101 10.96 -3.29 -0.76
C ALA A 101 10.56 -1.95 -0.16
N GLU A 102 10.75 -0.87 -0.93
CA GLU A 102 10.48 0.48 -0.47
C GLU A 102 8.95 0.74 -0.55
N PRO A 103 8.32 1.23 0.52
CA PRO A 103 6.93 1.65 0.46
C PRO A 103 6.81 2.91 -0.41
N LEU A 104 5.99 2.85 -1.46
CA LEU A 104 5.77 3.97 -2.38
C LEU A 104 4.75 4.95 -1.81
N PHE A 105 3.51 4.50 -1.62
CA PHE A 105 2.39 5.31 -1.11
C PHE A 105 1.22 4.43 -0.63
N PRO A 106 0.37 4.94 0.29
CA PRO A 106 -0.83 4.23 0.73
C PRO A 106 -1.92 4.27 -0.34
N VAL A 107 -2.78 3.26 -0.36
CA VAL A 107 -3.92 3.17 -1.27
C VAL A 107 -5.20 2.84 -0.53
N ASP A 108 -6.33 3.19 -1.14
CA ASP A 108 -7.66 2.90 -0.63
C ASP A 108 -8.41 1.95 -1.60
N PRO A 109 -8.51 0.65 -1.28
CA PRO A 109 -9.28 -0.32 -2.06
C PRO A 109 -10.75 0.08 -2.24
N ALA A 110 -11.30 0.90 -1.34
CA ALA A 110 -12.66 1.39 -1.42
C ALA A 110 -12.81 2.65 -2.29
N ALA A 111 -11.74 3.12 -2.95
CA ALA A 111 -11.75 4.37 -3.71
C ALA A 111 -12.81 4.45 -4.82
N HIS A 112 -13.26 3.30 -5.34
CA HIS A 112 -14.31 3.18 -6.36
C HIS A 112 -15.72 3.40 -5.84
N TYR A 113 -15.93 3.30 -4.53
CA TYR A 113 -17.25 3.50 -3.95
C TYR A 113 -17.57 5.00 -3.80
N PRO A 114 -18.86 5.40 -3.92
CA PRO A 114 -19.27 6.77 -3.68
C PRO A 114 -19.12 7.11 -2.19
N ILE A 115 -18.10 7.89 -1.86
CA ILE A 115 -17.77 8.36 -0.50
C ILE A 115 -17.96 9.87 -0.45
N GLN A 116 -18.70 10.36 0.56
CA GLN A 116 -19.04 11.79 0.70
C GLN A 116 -17.86 12.66 1.15
N ASN A 117 -16.96 12.12 1.97
CA ASN A 117 -15.77 12.82 2.43
C ASN A 117 -14.53 12.04 1.98
N VAL A 118 -13.89 12.55 0.93
CA VAL A 118 -12.75 11.90 0.28
C VAL A 118 -11.49 12.32 1.03
N ASP A 119 -10.86 11.38 1.74
CA ASP A 119 -9.57 11.65 2.36
C ASP A 119 -8.44 11.74 1.30
N LYS A 120 -7.25 12.14 1.73
CA LYS A 120 -6.10 12.28 0.83
C LYS A 120 -5.68 10.96 0.15
N ILE A 121 -5.88 9.81 0.81
CA ILE A 121 -5.47 8.49 0.29
C ILE A 121 -6.47 8.04 -0.77
N THR A 122 -7.77 8.19 -0.50
CA THR A 122 -8.83 7.97 -1.49
C THR A 122 -8.64 8.88 -2.70
N ALA A 123 -8.32 10.17 -2.49
CA ALA A 123 -8.05 11.11 -3.57
C ALA A 123 -6.80 10.74 -4.40
N LEU A 124 -5.72 10.32 -3.75
CA LEU A 124 -4.50 9.82 -4.40
C LEU A 124 -4.82 8.59 -5.26
N THR A 125 -5.53 7.62 -4.68
CA THR A 125 -5.90 6.38 -5.35
C THR A 125 -6.76 6.67 -6.58
N ARG A 126 -7.76 7.55 -6.47
CA ARG A 126 -8.58 8.00 -7.61
C ARG A 126 -7.75 8.71 -8.68
N SER A 127 -6.76 9.51 -8.29
CA SER A 127 -5.85 10.16 -9.23
C SER A 127 -5.02 9.14 -10.01
N ALA A 128 -4.57 8.06 -9.36
CA ALA A 128 -3.89 6.95 -10.04
C ALA A 128 -4.79 6.26 -11.08
N TYR A 129 -6.05 5.97 -10.73
CA TYR A 129 -7.04 5.42 -11.67
C TYR A 129 -7.31 6.35 -12.84
N ALA A 130 -7.50 7.65 -12.57
CA ALA A 130 -7.75 8.63 -13.62
C ALA A 130 -6.56 8.71 -14.59
N ALA A 131 -5.32 8.71 -14.09
CA ALA A 131 -4.13 8.67 -14.92
C ALA A 131 -4.03 7.35 -15.73
N ALA A 132 -4.37 6.20 -15.13
CA ALA A 132 -4.40 4.92 -15.84
C ALA A 132 -5.46 4.89 -16.96
N ALA A 133 -6.64 5.48 -16.73
CA ALA A 133 -7.69 5.62 -17.72
C ALA A 133 -7.26 6.50 -18.91
N GLU A 134 -6.67 7.67 -18.65
CA GLU A 134 -6.17 8.53 -19.72
C GLU A 134 -5.02 7.88 -20.50
N LEU A 135 -4.13 7.12 -19.84
CA LEU A 135 -3.10 6.35 -20.53
C LEU A 135 -3.66 5.23 -21.43
N ALA A 136 -4.80 4.66 -21.04
CA ALA A 136 -5.47 3.65 -21.85
C ALA A 136 -6.08 4.28 -23.12
N GLY A 137 -6.66 5.48 -23.01
CA GLY A 137 -7.30 6.19 -24.11
C GLY A 137 -8.45 5.37 -24.69
N GLU A 138 -8.38 5.02 -25.98
CA GLU A 138 -9.38 4.14 -26.62
C GLU A 138 -9.33 2.68 -26.12
N ARG A 139 -8.27 2.30 -25.38
CA ARG A 139 -8.04 0.93 -24.90
C ARG A 139 -8.55 0.70 -23.48
N THR A 140 -9.53 1.48 -23.01
CA THR A 140 -10.11 1.35 -21.66
C THR A 140 -10.63 -0.06 -21.37
N TYR A 141 -11.04 -0.81 -22.39
CA TYR A 141 -11.43 -2.23 -22.27
C TYR A 141 -10.33 -3.14 -21.65
N LEU A 142 -9.07 -2.70 -21.64
CA LEU A 142 -7.99 -3.39 -20.96
C LEU A 142 -8.10 -3.25 -19.44
N LEU A 143 -8.60 -2.12 -18.95
CA LEU A 143 -8.83 -1.86 -17.52
C LEU A 143 -10.01 -2.68 -16.99
N ASP A 144 -11.03 -2.91 -17.82
CA ASP A 144 -12.20 -3.74 -17.45
C ASP A 144 -11.79 -5.18 -17.09
N ARG A 145 -10.65 -5.68 -17.60
CA ARG A 145 -10.10 -7.00 -17.25
C ARG A 145 -9.48 -7.07 -15.85
N ALA A 146 -9.35 -5.93 -15.20
CA ALA A 146 -8.81 -5.74 -13.87
C ALA A 146 -9.85 -5.08 -12.94
N GLU A 147 -11.13 -5.34 -13.20
CA GLU A 147 -12.21 -4.89 -12.33
C GLU A 147 -11.99 -5.37 -10.89
N GLY A 148 -12.05 -4.44 -9.92
CA GLY A 148 -11.79 -4.72 -8.50
C GLY A 148 -10.32 -4.64 -8.09
N ASP A 149 -9.37 -4.67 -9.02
CA ASP A 149 -7.95 -4.52 -8.71
C ASP A 149 -7.56 -3.06 -8.53
N ILE A 150 -6.51 -2.83 -7.74
CA ILE A 150 -5.83 -1.56 -7.59
C ILE A 150 -4.99 -1.27 -8.83
N LEU A 151 -5.42 -0.30 -9.63
CA LEU A 151 -4.70 0.15 -10.82
C LEU A 151 -3.73 1.28 -10.50
N VAL A 152 -2.46 1.06 -10.82
CA VAL A 152 -1.40 2.05 -10.60
C VAL A 152 -0.54 2.19 -11.85
N PRO A 153 -0.42 3.40 -12.42
CA PRO A 153 0.59 3.68 -13.42
C PRO A 153 1.95 3.92 -12.75
N LEU A 154 2.98 3.18 -13.19
CA LEU A 154 4.36 3.36 -12.76
C LEU A 154 5.28 3.42 -13.99
N PRO A 155 6.49 3.99 -13.88
CA PRO A 155 7.47 3.94 -14.96
C PRO A 155 7.76 2.50 -15.41
N THR A 156 7.97 2.30 -16.72
CA THR A 156 8.09 0.96 -17.34
C THR A 156 9.22 0.09 -16.74
N HIS A 157 10.29 0.73 -16.24
CA HIS A 157 11.45 0.07 -15.67
C HIS A 157 11.24 -0.42 -14.22
N HIS A 158 10.08 -0.14 -13.61
CA HIS A 158 9.74 -0.75 -12.33
C HIS A 158 9.62 -2.27 -12.48
N ARG A 159 10.20 -2.99 -11.50
CA ARG A 159 9.84 -4.38 -11.24
C ARG A 159 8.35 -4.47 -10.86
N PRO A 160 7.72 -5.66 -10.95
CA PRO A 160 6.33 -5.81 -10.53
C PRO A 160 6.13 -5.26 -9.11
N PRO A 161 5.27 -4.23 -8.92
CA PRO A 161 4.97 -3.70 -7.60
C PRO A 161 4.13 -4.71 -6.81
N GLU A 162 3.93 -4.46 -5.52
CA GLU A 162 3.03 -5.28 -4.70
C GLU A 162 2.20 -4.40 -3.78
N VAL A 163 0.93 -4.74 -3.59
CA VAL A 163 0.12 -4.11 -2.54
C VAL A 163 0.17 -4.97 -1.28
N ARG A 164 0.44 -4.35 -0.14
CA ARG A 164 0.54 -5.04 1.15
C ARG A 164 -0.20 -4.26 2.22
N GLY A 165 -0.89 -4.97 3.09
CA GLY A 165 -1.46 -4.41 4.30
C GLY A 165 -0.41 -4.31 5.39
N VAL A 166 -0.04 -3.09 5.74
CA VAL A 166 0.84 -2.79 6.88
C VAL A 166 0.00 -2.81 8.15
N ALA A 167 0.42 -3.61 9.12
CA ALA A 167 -0.21 -3.68 10.43
C ALA A 167 0.07 -2.39 11.22
N LYS A 168 -1.00 -1.66 11.56
CA LYS A 168 -0.94 -0.39 12.30
C LYS A 168 -1.82 -0.41 13.54
N LEU A 169 -1.35 0.26 14.58
CA LEU A 169 -2.08 0.38 15.84
C LEU A 169 -2.95 1.61 15.82
N ARG A 170 -4.17 1.52 16.35
CA ARG A 170 -5.11 2.65 16.39
C ARG A 170 -4.65 3.80 17.26
N ILE A 171 -4.06 3.47 18.40
CA ILE A 171 -3.48 4.46 19.30
C ILE A 171 -1.99 4.46 18.98
N GLU A 172 -1.45 5.62 18.68
CA GLU A 172 -0.04 5.79 18.39
C GLU A 172 0.47 6.86 19.37
N ALA A 173 1.55 6.57 20.09
CA ALA A 173 2.15 7.57 20.97
C ALA A 173 2.64 8.76 20.13
N ASP A 174 2.31 9.99 20.55
CA ASP A 174 2.82 11.20 19.90
C ASP A 174 4.32 11.36 20.20
N THR A 175 5.15 10.80 19.33
CA THR A 175 6.60 10.78 19.43
C THR A 175 7.24 11.56 18.28
N PRO A 176 8.48 12.07 18.43
CA PRO A 176 9.21 12.68 17.32
C PRO A 176 9.32 11.77 16.09
N GLY A 177 9.51 10.45 16.32
CA GLY A 177 9.53 9.44 15.25
C GLY A 177 8.21 9.37 14.49
N ARG A 178 7.08 9.32 15.21
CA ARG A 178 5.74 9.34 14.61
C ARG A 178 5.49 10.60 13.77
N ARG A 179 5.83 11.79 14.29
CA ARG A 179 5.63 13.05 13.57
C ARG A 179 6.45 13.09 12.28
N ARG A 180 7.70 12.58 12.33
CA ARG A 180 8.56 12.47 11.15
C ARG A 180 8.01 11.48 10.13
N ALA A 181 7.59 10.30 10.58
CA ALA A 181 6.97 9.30 9.72
C ALA A 181 5.69 9.82 9.06
N TYR A 182 4.84 10.52 9.81
CA TYR A 182 3.66 11.19 9.28
C TYR A 182 4.02 12.25 8.24
N ALA A 183 5.05 13.06 8.49
CA ALA A 183 5.53 14.05 7.51
C ALA A 183 6.01 13.38 6.21
N GLN A 184 6.81 12.31 6.31
CA GLN A 184 7.27 11.52 5.15
C GLN A 184 6.11 10.89 4.39
N ARG A 185 5.10 10.38 5.11
CA ARG A 185 3.88 9.85 4.53
C ARG A 185 3.14 10.92 3.72
N MET A 186 2.92 12.10 4.31
CA MET A 186 2.21 13.20 3.63
C MET A 186 2.99 13.69 2.42
N GLU A 187 4.31 13.81 2.53
CA GLU A 187 5.20 14.16 1.42
C GLU A 187 5.09 13.17 0.25
N ARG A 188 5.04 11.86 0.52
CA ARG A 188 4.81 10.84 -0.52
C ARG A 188 3.43 10.97 -1.15
N ILE A 189 2.38 11.14 -0.35
CA ILE A 189 1.01 11.30 -0.87
C ILE A 189 0.93 12.52 -1.79
N ASP A 190 1.47 13.65 -1.36
CA ASP A 190 1.42 14.89 -2.12
C ASP A 190 2.26 14.77 -3.42
N ALA A 191 3.47 14.20 -3.35
CA ALA A 191 4.34 14.01 -4.51
C ALA A 191 3.74 13.05 -5.56
N TYR A 192 3.13 11.93 -5.14
CA TYR A 192 2.46 11.02 -6.06
C TYR A 192 1.16 11.59 -6.62
N SER A 193 0.41 12.36 -5.82
CA SER A 193 -0.81 13.04 -6.31
C SER A 193 -0.48 14.01 -7.43
N GLU A 194 0.57 14.82 -7.26
CA GLU A 194 1.06 15.72 -8.30
C GLU A 194 1.57 14.94 -9.53
N ALA A 195 2.34 13.88 -9.32
CA ALA A 195 2.87 13.06 -10.41
C ALA A 195 1.76 12.41 -11.25
N PHE A 196 0.70 11.91 -10.62
CA PHE A 196 -0.46 11.35 -11.35
C PHE A 196 -1.25 12.44 -12.09
N ALA A 197 -1.41 13.63 -11.50
CA ALA A 197 -2.07 14.75 -12.17
C ALA A 197 -1.29 15.19 -13.42
N ILE A 198 0.04 15.29 -13.33
CA ILE A 198 0.92 15.60 -14.48
C ILE A 198 0.83 14.50 -15.53
N LEU A 199 0.89 13.23 -15.11
CA LEU A 199 0.81 12.09 -16.03
C LEU A 199 -0.52 12.06 -16.79
N LYS A 200 -1.64 12.33 -16.10
CA LYS A 200 -2.96 12.47 -16.70
C LYS A 200 -2.96 13.57 -17.77
N LEU A 201 -2.47 14.75 -17.44
CA LEU A 201 -2.37 15.88 -18.37
C LEU A 201 -1.46 15.58 -19.56
N ASP A 202 -0.33 14.90 -19.35
CA ASP A 202 0.56 14.50 -20.45
C ASP A 202 -0.13 13.50 -21.38
N ALA A 203 -0.85 12.52 -20.84
CA ALA A 203 -1.64 11.55 -21.62
C ALA A 203 -2.77 12.22 -22.42
N GLU A 204 -3.51 13.16 -21.82
CA GLU A 204 -4.55 13.96 -22.51
C GLU A 204 -3.98 14.75 -23.69
N ASN A 205 -2.71 15.18 -23.61
CA ASN A 205 -1.99 15.87 -24.68
C ASN A 205 -1.25 14.92 -25.64
N GLY A 206 -1.47 13.61 -25.54
CA GLY A 206 -0.82 12.60 -26.39
C GLY A 206 0.67 12.40 -26.11
N ARG A 207 1.18 12.85 -24.97
CA ARG A 207 2.58 12.70 -24.55
C ARG A 207 2.75 11.46 -23.67
N PHE A 208 3.29 10.40 -24.25
CA PHE A 208 3.55 9.12 -23.56
C PHE A 208 5.05 8.89 -23.30
N ASP A 209 5.92 9.78 -23.77
CA ASP A 209 7.37 9.66 -23.71
C ASP A 209 7.97 9.99 -22.33
N LYS A 210 7.20 10.66 -21.46
CA LYS A 210 7.65 11.08 -20.14
C LYS A 210 7.28 10.04 -19.07
N PRO A 211 8.27 9.46 -18.36
CA PRO A 211 7.95 8.59 -17.23
C PRO A 211 7.33 9.41 -16.10
N LEU A 212 6.49 8.78 -15.29
CA LEU A 212 6.02 9.32 -14.02
C LEU A 212 7.21 9.71 -13.15
N ARG A 213 7.25 10.98 -12.74
CA ARG A 213 8.33 11.53 -11.91
C ARG A 213 7.76 11.93 -10.57
N VAL A 214 8.16 11.21 -9.54
CA VAL A 214 7.92 11.61 -8.17
C VAL A 214 9.07 12.53 -7.79
N PHE A 215 8.81 13.83 -7.77
CA PHE A 215 9.79 14.77 -7.25
C PHE A 215 9.92 14.52 -5.75
N ARG A 216 11.02 13.91 -5.30
CA ARG A 216 11.41 14.04 -3.90
C ARG A 216 11.80 15.51 -3.71
N PRO A 217 11.16 16.28 -2.83
CA PRO A 217 11.79 17.48 -2.31
C PRO A 217 13.18 17.09 -1.84
N ALA A 218 14.19 17.87 -2.22
CA ALA A 218 15.51 17.72 -1.62
C ALA A 218 15.30 17.82 -0.11
N SER A 219 15.60 16.74 0.61
CA SER A 219 15.64 16.74 2.07
C SER A 219 16.45 17.96 2.49
N ARG A 220 15.78 18.99 3.03
CA ARG A 220 16.50 20.15 3.53
C ARG A 220 17.43 19.67 4.65
N PRO A 221 18.72 20.06 4.61
CA PRO A 221 19.71 19.64 5.60
C PRO A 221 19.34 20.08 7.01
#